data_AF-A0A4R9M4F5-F1
#
_entry.id   AF-A0A4R9M4F5-F1
#
_cell.length_a   1.000
_cell.length_b   1.000
_cell.length_c   1.000
_cell.angle_alpha   90.00
_cell.angle_beta   90.00
_cell.angle_gamma   90.00
#
_symmetry.space_group_name_H-M   'P 1'
#
loop_
_entity.id
_entity.type
_entity.pdbx_description
1 polymer ?
#
loop_
_entity_poly.entity_id
_entity_poly.type
_entity_poly.pdbx_seq_one_letter_code
_entity_poly.pdbx_strand_id
1 'polypeptide(L)'
;MNAEDWLGDVDEEELKTKKKLAIVMAGENLDSPASMFGHTFLVAYNGDLPEPDDIVVEYLADTSSNEYNPVSALILKVPGRFTFSRYFYKYKQNDLENRDLVFYEVDMKKVDMEKIIQKIKESKTKSDSYNFITRNCSYYVFRLLINDDSNPLITIPIRSIDQLKQKSIIKYTRYIVSTQKLLEYSFKNLSETEKDTIDNVLNGHSCGESCNTNANLKNILGLALNYQIPREYSLEIRKHLNQEKKKYPYSEKELKTNIPENQTDPSANLKISSLQLLYNNNNSLLFTFTPAYKSIFFVNNQPIGTSQVESLRTQMAIFKDKVKITEFNLFRMEAMIAGGHFSKGIVRYVDFSYYDWSVFHKGKNEAVARVGFGYTKKIFESLQITAMPYLGGRVYDMPKERVAAFDSGMRFYLHQSIYDLFHIKIIYNYDFSNVLGFNQRLSLESMIMNDSPLNLVCNMTIVNDKEKSKSINLGLSFFF
;
A
#
# COMPACT_ATOMS: atom_id res chain seq x y z
N MET A 1 -1.48 7.63 -20.72
CA MET A 1 -2.13 8.88 -20.29
C MET A 1 -1.48 9.27 -19.00
N ASN A 2 -0.81 10.43 -18.98
CA ASN A 2 -0.13 10.91 -17.78
C ASN A 2 -1.15 11.64 -16.88
N ALA A 3 -0.88 11.71 -15.59
CA ALA A 3 -1.77 12.37 -14.62
C ALA A 3 -1.98 13.88 -14.93
N GLU A 4 -1.04 14.49 -15.67
CA GLU A 4 -1.07 15.90 -16.06
C GLU A 4 -2.12 16.21 -17.14
N ASP A 5 -2.60 15.22 -17.91
CA ASP A 5 -3.61 15.41 -18.97
C ASP A 5 -5.03 15.70 -18.43
N TRP A 6 -5.23 15.64 -17.10
CA TRP A 6 -6.54 15.67 -16.43
C TRP A 6 -6.74 16.85 -15.48
N LEU A 7 -5.80 17.79 -15.44
CA LEU A 7 -5.95 19.05 -14.72
C LEU A 7 -6.99 19.88 -15.48
N GLY A 8 -8.25 19.81 -15.07
CA GLY A 8 -9.25 20.77 -15.54
C GLY A 8 -8.83 22.17 -15.10
N ASP A 9 -9.21 23.20 -15.86
CA ASP A 9 -9.14 24.61 -15.47
C ASP A 9 -10.08 24.86 -14.29
N VAL A 10 -9.70 24.36 -13.11
CA VAL A 10 -10.40 24.56 -11.84
C VAL A 10 -9.68 25.68 -11.11
N ASP A 11 -10.39 26.79 -10.93
CA ASP A 11 -9.93 27.90 -10.10
C ASP A 11 -10.11 27.54 -8.62
N GLU A 12 -9.09 27.74 -7.79
CA GLU A 12 -9.19 27.58 -6.33
C GLU A 12 -10.31 28.42 -5.71
N GLU A 13 -10.72 29.53 -6.35
CA GLU A 13 -11.85 30.34 -5.89
C GLU A 13 -13.19 29.60 -5.96
N GLU A 14 -13.32 28.59 -6.84
CA GLU A 14 -14.53 27.75 -6.93
C GLU A 14 -14.78 26.99 -5.61
N LEU A 15 -13.75 26.75 -4.79
CA LEU A 15 -13.90 26.15 -3.46
C LEU A 15 -14.85 26.94 -2.55
N LYS A 16 -14.95 28.27 -2.71
CA LYS A 16 -15.86 29.13 -1.92
C LYS A 16 -17.33 28.84 -2.19
N THR A 17 -17.63 28.23 -3.33
CA THR A 17 -19.00 27.88 -3.74
C THR A 17 -19.48 26.56 -3.12
N LYS A 18 -18.58 25.79 -2.50
CA LYS A 18 -18.86 24.46 -1.96
C LYS A 18 -19.18 24.55 -0.46
N LYS A 19 -20.26 23.88 -0.05
CA LYS A 19 -20.78 23.93 1.33
C LYS A 19 -20.15 22.89 2.27
N LYS A 20 -19.62 21.80 1.72
CA LYS A 20 -19.00 20.70 2.46
C LYS A 20 -17.60 20.44 1.94
N LEU A 21 -16.76 19.91 2.82
CA LEU A 21 -15.40 19.48 2.53
C LEU A 21 -15.20 18.11 3.19
N ALA A 22 -14.60 17.17 2.48
CA ALA A 22 -14.16 15.91 3.03
C ALA A 22 -12.67 15.71 2.76
N ILE A 23 -11.95 15.18 3.74
CA ILE A 23 -10.67 14.54 3.47
C ILE A 23 -10.95 13.07 3.12
N VAL A 24 -10.43 12.64 1.98
CA VAL A 24 -10.59 11.29 1.48
C VAL A 24 -9.25 10.59 1.56
N MET A 25 -9.23 9.44 2.20
CA MET A 25 -8.10 8.53 2.20
C MET A 25 -8.35 7.45 1.16
N ALA A 26 -7.51 7.43 0.12
CA ALA A 26 -7.42 6.27 -0.76
C ALA A 26 -6.49 5.22 -0.14
N GLY A 27 -6.92 3.97 -0.20
CA GLY A 27 -6.17 2.79 0.26
C GLY A 27 -4.84 2.65 -0.45
N GLU A 28 -4.08 1.62 -0.14
CA GLU A 28 -2.71 1.50 -0.61
C GLU A 28 -2.65 1.21 -2.11
N ASN A 29 -1.69 1.84 -2.78
CA ASN A 29 -1.33 1.47 -4.14
C ASN A 29 0.03 0.78 -4.11
N LEU A 30 -0.01 -0.54 -4.04
CA LEU A 30 1.17 -1.40 -4.00
C LEU A 30 1.87 -1.52 -5.35
N ASP A 31 1.28 -0.96 -6.41
CA ASP A 31 1.93 -0.83 -7.71
C ASP A 31 2.88 0.38 -7.76
N SER A 32 2.75 1.33 -6.83
CA SER A 32 3.55 2.56 -6.83
C SER A 32 4.19 2.83 -5.46
N PRO A 33 5.54 2.86 -5.38
CA PRO A 33 6.22 3.27 -4.16
C PRO A 33 5.84 4.68 -3.66
N ALA A 34 5.27 5.55 -4.50
CA ALA A 34 4.87 6.89 -4.08
C ALA A 34 3.53 6.93 -3.32
N SER A 35 2.80 5.81 -3.20
CA SER A 35 1.43 5.79 -2.62
C SER A 35 1.10 4.51 -1.85
N MET A 36 2.11 3.76 -1.42
CA MET A 36 1.92 2.46 -0.77
C MET A 36 1.36 2.52 0.65
N PHE A 37 1.51 3.63 1.36
CA PHE A 37 0.87 3.85 2.67
C PHE A 37 -0.53 4.47 2.52
N GLY A 38 -1.03 4.54 1.29
CA GLY A 38 -2.22 5.27 0.90
C GLY A 38 -1.91 6.68 0.43
N HIS A 39 -2.97 7.44 0.17
CA HIS A 39 -2.92 8.82 -0.29
C HIS A 39 -4.11 9.58 0.30
N THR A 40 -3.93 10.85 0.65
CA THR A 40 -5.04 11.69 1.10
C THR A 40 -5.20 12.90 0.19
N PHE A 41 -6.44 13.27 -0.08
CA PHE A 41 -6.83 14.44 -0.84
C PHE A 41 -8.12 15.04 -0.27
N LEU A 42 -8.46 16.26 -0.67
CA LEU A 42 -9.71 16.90 -0.30
C LEU A 42 -10.73 16.79 -1.44
N VAL A 43 -12.01 16.68 -1.08
CA VAL A 43 -13.14 16.78 -1.99
C VAL A 43 -14.10 17.84 -1.45
N ALA A 44 -14.38 18.87 -2.24
CA ALA A 44 -15.31 19.95 -1.90
C ALA A 44 -16.60 19.81 -2.72
N TYR A 45 -17.74 19.71 -2.02
CA TYR A 45 -19.03 19.32 -2.60
C TYR A 45 -20.21 20.04 -1.93
N ASN A 46 -21.40 19.95 -2.54
CA ASN A 46 -22.62 20.61 -2.05
C ASN A 46 -23.68 19.65 -1.50
N GLY A 47 -23.84 18.49 -2.13
CA GLY A 47 -24.85 17.49 -1.79
C GLY A 47 -24.50 16.62 -0.58
N ASP A 48 -25.20 15.50 -0.45
CA ASP A 48 -24.86 14.47 0.55
C ASP A 48 -23.68 13.60 0.12
N LEU A 49 -23.50 13.44 -1.20
CA LEU A 49 -22.38 12.74 -1.82
C LEU A 49 -21.73 13.67 -2.85
N PRO A 50 -20.41 13.53 -3.11
CA PRO A 50 -19.77 14.26 -4.18
C PRO A 50 -20.31 13.86 -5.56
N GLU A 51 -20.54 14.86 -6.39
CA GLU A 51 -20.98 14.74 -7.78
C GLU A 51 -19.76 14.74 -8.75
N PRO A 52 -19.91 14.24 -9.99
CA PRO A 52 -18.81 14.13 -10.95
C PRO A 52 -17.99 15.41 -11.18
N ASP A 53 -18.63 16.57 -11.12
CA ASP A 53 -18.06 17.90 -11.34
C ASP A 53 -17.55 18.58 -10.06
N ASP A 54 -17.70 17.95 -8.90
CA ASP A 54 -17.15 18.49 -7.65
C ASP A 54 -15.62 18.53 -7.66
N ILE A 55 -15.08 19.35 -6.77
CA ILE A 55 -13.67 19.75 -6.81
C ILE A 55 -12.84 18.82 -5.95
N VAL A 56 -11.72 18.37 -6.50
CA VAL A 56 -10.69 17.62 -5.78
C VAL A 56 -9.44 18.49 -5.66
N VAL A 57 -8.86 18.54 -4.46
CA VAL A 57 -7.58 19.20 -4.19
C VAL A 57 -6.58 18.17 -3.68
N GLU A 58 -5.43 18.08 -4.36
CA GLU A 58 -4.36 17.14 -4.01
C GLU A 58 -3.02 17.85 -3.95
N TYR A 59 -2.06 17.28 -3.25
CA TYR A 59 -0.67 17.74 -3.31
C TYR A 59 0.19 16.65 -3.94
N LEU A 60 0.86 16.99 -5.04
CA LEU A 60 1.64 16.06 -5.85
C LEU A 60 3.09 16.56 -6.00
N ALA A 61 4.02 15.62 -6.19
CA ALA A 61 5.36 15.94 -6.65
C ALA A 61 5.29 16.48 -8.09
N ASP A 62 6.08 17.51 -8.39
CA ASP A 62 6.13 18.11 -9.72
C ASP A 62 7.04 17.29 -10.65
N THR A 63 6.39 16.46 -11.47
CA THR A 63 7.05 15.54 -12.40
C THR A 63 7.60 16.22 -13.65
N SER A 64 7.27 17.49 -13.88
CA SER A 64 7.73 18.27 -15.03
C SER A 64 9.17 18.79 -14.87
N SER A 65 9.72 18.72 -13.65
CA SER A 65 11.11 19.08 -13.38
C SER A 65 12.10 18.07 -13.97
N ASN A 66 13.16 18.54 -14.61
CA ASN A 66 14.26 17.70 -15.13
C ASN A 66 14.98 16.87 -14.05
N GLU A 67 14.69 17.11 -12.77
CA GLU A 67 15.25 16.43 -11.60
C GLU A 67 14.38 15.27 -11.08
N TYR A 68 13.18 15.08 -11.66
CA TYR A 68 12.24 14.06 -11.22
C TYR A 68 12.59 12.66 -11.75
N ASN A 69 12.79 11.73 -10.82
CA ASN A 69 12.78 10.29 -11.03
C ASN A 69 12.02 9.67 -9.83
N PRO A 70 11.17 8.66 -9.99
CA PRO A 70 10.50 7.98 -8.87
C PRO A 70 11.45 7.58 -7.72
N VAL A 71 12.70 7.23 -8.03
CA VAL A 71 13.75 6.95 -7.02
C VAL A 71 14.20 8.23 -6.31
N SER A 72 14.32 9.37 -7.02
CA SER A 72 14.64 10.66 -6.40
C SER A 72 13.48 11.17 -5.54
N ALA A 73 12.22 10.95 -5.90
CA ALA A 73 11.09 11.35 -5.03
C ALA A 73 11.05 10.60 -3.69
N LEU A 74 11.58 9.37 -3.66
CA LEU A 74 11.66 8.55 -2.45
C LEU A 74 12.81 8.99 -1.53
N ILE A 75 13.97 9.33 -2.10
CA ILE A 75 15.23 9.55 -1.36
C ILE A 75 15.59 11.04 -1.25
N LEU A 76 15.21 11.84 -2.24
CA LEU A 76 15.53 13.27 -2.39
C LEU A 76 14.27 14.13 -2.19
N LYS A 77 14.51 15.44 -2.08
CA LYS A 77 13.45 16.45 -2.08
C LYS A 77 13.22 16.86 -3.53
N VAL A 78 11.98 16.73 -4.00
CA VAL A 78 11.57 17.23 -5.32
C VAL A 78 10.58 18.38 -5.13
N PRO A 79 10.43 19.30 -6.09
CA PRO A 79 9.38 20.32 -6.03
C PRO A 79 8.00 19.64 -5.93
N GLY A 80 7.06 20.22 -5.19
CA GLY A 80 5.67 19.79 -5.14
C GLY A 80 4.70 20.97 -5.25
N ARG A 81 3.43 20.67 -5.54
CA ARG A 81 2.38 21.68 -5.68
C ARG A 81 0.99 21.12 -5.41
N PHE A 82 0.07 22.00 -5.02
CA PHE A 82 -1.35 21.68 -5.06
C PHE A 82 -1.85 21.61 -6.51
N THR A 83 -2.66 20.60 -6.77
CA THR A 83 -3.28 20.32 -8.07
C THR A 83 -4.77 20.14 -7.88
N PHE A 84 -5.54 20.58 -8.89
CA PHE A 84 -6.98 20.48 -8.89
C PHE A 84 -7.46 19.51 -9.96
N SER A 85 -8.53 18.77 -9.66
CA SER A 85 -9.22 17.96 -10.64
C SER A 85 -10.71 17.87 -10.32
N ARG A 86 -11.50 17.31 -11.24
CA ARG A 86 -12.90 16.99 -11.01
C ARG A 86 -13.02 15.61 -10.37
N TYR A 87 -13.99 15.44 -9.46
CA TYR A 87 -14.18 14.22 -8.69
C TYR A 87 -14.35 12.98 -9.58
N PHE A 88 -15.02 13.10 -10.72
CA PHE A 88 -15.13 12.02 -11.70
C PHE A 88 -13.79 11.41 -12.11
N TYR A 89 -12.81 12.26 -12.44
CA TYR A 89 -11.49 11.80 -12.88
C TYR A 89 -10.76 11.12 -11.73
N LYS A 90 -10.84 11.71 -10.53
CA LYS A 90 -10.18 11.14 -9.36
C LYS A 90 -10.78 9.80 -8.95
N TYR A 91 -12.11 9.70 -8.97
CA TYR A 91 -12.83 8.46 -8.71
C TYR A 91 -12.41 7.37 -9.70
N LYS A 92 -12.39 7.69 -11.01
CA LYS A 92 -11.97 6.76 -12.06
C LYS A 92 -10.50 6.33 -11.93
N GLN A 93 -9.60 7.25 -11.55
CA GLN A 93 -8.20 6.91 -11.29
C GLN A 93 -8.09 5.88 -10.16
N ASN A 94 -8.74 6.13 -9.02
CA ASN A 94 -8.70 5.20 -7.88
C ASN A 94 -9.36 3.86 -8.21
N ASP A 95 -10.42 3.85 -9.02
CA ASP A 95 -11.02 2.61 -9.53
C ASP A 95 -10.01 1.80 -10.35
N LEU A 96 -9.32 2.42 -11.30
CA LEU A 96 -8.29 1.78 -12.13
C LEU A 96 -7.11 1.25 -11.31
N GLU A 97 -6.78 1.95 -10.22
CA GLU A 97 -5.77 1.52 -9.24
C GLU A 97 -6.30 0.47 -8.24
N ASN A 98 -7.58 0.08 -8.33
CA ASN A 98 -8.27 -0.87 -7.46
C ASN A 98 -8.23 -0.49 -5.97
N ARG A 99 -8.42 0.81 -5.68
CA ARG A 99 -8.28 1.36 -4.32
C ARG A 99 -9.62 1.55 -3.65
N ASP A 100 -9.71 1.08 -2.41
CA ASP A 100 -10.80 1.43 -1.51
C ASP A 100 -10.66 2.91 -1.10
N LEU A 101 -11.77 3.60 -0.88
CA LEU A 101 -11.79 5.01 -0.47
C LEU A 101 -12.50 5.17 0.86
N VAL A 102 -11.98 6.01 1.74
CA VAL A 102 -12.60 6.33 3.02
C VAL A 102 -12.79 7.83 3.13
N PHE A 103 -14.01 8.26 3.39
CA PHE A 103 -14.35 9.66 3.51
C PHE A 103 -14.48 10.05 4.98
N TYR A 104 -13.90 11.20 5.27
CA TYR A 104 -14.06 11.87 6.54
C TYR A 104 -14.52 13.30 6.27
N GLU A 105 -15.75 13.62 6.67
CA GLU A 105 -16.29 14.96 6.52
C GLU A 105 -15.57 15.90 7.49
N VAL A 106 -15.19 17.07 6.99
CA VAL A 106 -14.53 18.15 7.75
C VAL A 106 -15.61 18.99 8.43
N ASP A 107 -15.41 19.28 9.72
CA ASP A 107 -16.22 20.27 10.43
C ASP A 107 -15.88 21.67 9.93
N MET A 108 -16.73 22.21 9.04
CA MET A 108 -16.57 23.53 8.44
C MET A 108 -16.52 24.67 9.47
N LYS A 109 -16.94 24.45 10.74
CA LYS A 109 -16.80 25.45 11.81
C LYS A 109 -15.38 25.53 12.38
N LYS A 110 -14.55 24.52 12.13
CA LYS A 110 -13.19 24.41 12.66
C LYS A 110 -12.10 24.72 11.64
N VAL A 111 -12.47 24.82 10.38
CA VAL A 111 -11.58 25.18 9.29
C VAL A 111 -12.00 26.52 8.68
N ASP A 112 -11.04 27.19 8.05
CA ASP A 112 -11.24 28.49 7.43
C ASP A 112 -10.92 28.33 5.93
N MET A 113 -11.96 28.39 5.10
CA MET A 113 -11.84 28.19 3.66
C MET A 113 -10.97 29.26 3.00
N GLU A 114 -10.95 30.49 3.50
CA GLU A 114 -10.10 31.55 2.94
C GLU A 114 -8.63 31.24 3.20
N LYS A 115 -8.29 30.76 4.41
CA LYS A 115 -6.93 30.32 4.72
C LYS A 115 -6.49 29.10 3.93
N ILE A 116 -7.40 28.15 3.67
CA ILE A 116 -7.11 27.00 2.81
C ILE A 116 -6.74 27.48 1.40
N ILE A 117 -7.58 28.35 0.81
CA ILE A 117 -7.33 28.92 -0.52
C ILE A 117 -6.03 29.72 -0.55
N GLN A 118 -5.77 30.53 0.47
CA GLN A 118 -4.53 31.29 0.59
C GLN A 118 -3.29 30.38 0.58
N LYS A 119 -3.28 29.33 1.41
CA LYS A 119 -2.17 28.36 1.45
C LYS A 119 -1.96 27.66 0.09
N ILE A 120 -3.04 27.37 -0.63
CA ILE A 120 -2.95 26.78 -1.97
C ILE A 120 -2.31 27.78 -2.96
N LYS A 121 -2.71 29.06 -2.92
CA LYS A 121 -2.12 30.12 -3.75
C LYS A 121 -0.64 30.33 -3.46
N GLU A 122 -0.26 30.33 -2.19
CA GLU A 122 1.14 30.45 -1.78
C GLU A 122 1.99 29.33 -2.41
N SER A 123 1.50 28.08 -2.41
CA SER A 123 2.23 26.95 -3.01
C SER A 123 2.39 27.06 -4.54
N LYS A 124 1.52 27.81 -5.24
CA LYS A 124 1.66 28.04 -6.69
C LYS A 124 2.82 28.99 -7.00
N THR A 125 3.04 29.97 -6.13
CA THR A 125 4.13 30.95 -6.28
C THR A 125 5.48 30.43 -5.79
N LYS A 126 5.46 29.53 -4.80
CA LYS A 126 6.65 28.93 -4.22
C LYS A 126 6.41 27.43 -4.03
N SER A 127 7.11 26.62 -4.83
CA SER A 127 7.02 25.16 -4.68
C SER A 127 7.63 24.71 -3.36
N ASP A 128 6.86 24.00 -2.55
CA ASP A 128 7.37 23.40 -1.33
C ASP A 128 8.07 22.06 -1.63
N SER A 129 9.08 21.74 -0.83
CA SER A 129 9.82 20.48 -0.98
C SER A 129 8.93 19.27 -0.68
N TYR A 130 8.64 18.47 -1.69
CA TYR A 130 8.03 17.15 -1.54
C TYR A 130 9.09 16.13 -1.12
N ASN A 131 8.78 15.33 -0.11
CA ASN A 131 9.58 14.18 0.31
C ASN A 131 8.64 13.07 0.77
N PHE A 132 8.76 11.87 0.19
CA PHE A 132 7.83 10.77 0.45
C PHE A 132 7.71 10.39 1.94
N ILE A 133 8.82 10.45 2.68
CA ILE A 133 8.87 10.02 4.09
C ILE A 133 8.25 11.08 5.01
N THR A 134 8.60 12.36 4.83
CA THR A 134 8.28 13.42 5.80
C THR A 134 7.24 14.42 5.32
N ARG A 135 7.32 14.86 4.06
CA ARG A 135 6.54 15.96 3.48
C ARG A 135 5.85 15.49 2.20
N ASN A 136 4.99 14.50 2.34
CA ASN A 136 4.21 13.92 1.25
C ASN A 136 2.82 14.57 1.14
N CYS A 137 1.97 14.04 0.25
CA CYS A 137 0.60 14.49 0.04
C CYS A 137 -0.19 14.69 1.35
N SER A 138 -0.05 13.76 2.30
CA SER A 138 -0.79 13.79 3.55
C SER A 138 -0.34 14.90 4.47
N TYR A 139 0.95 15.21 4.49
CA TYR A 139 1.49 16.33 5.27
C TYR A 139 0.87 17.66 4.84
N TYR A 140 0.84 17.92 3.53
CA TYR A 140 0.32 19.18 3.00
C TYR A 140 -1.20 19.29 3.11
N VAL A 141 -1.94 18.20 2.84
CA VAL A 141 -3.40 18.17 3.02
C VAL A 141 -3.79 18.33 4.49
N PHE A 142 -3.07 17.68 5.41
CA PHE A 142 -3.25 17.87 6.86
C PHE A 142 -3.10 19.35 7.23
N ARG A 143 -2.04 20.01 6.76
CA ARG A 143 -1.77 21.43 7.04
C ARG A 143 -2.73 22.41 6.38
N LEU A 144 -3.55 21.99 5.40
CA LEU A 144 -4.66 22.83 4.95
C LEU A 144 -5.75 22.91 6.03
N LEU A 145 -6.02 21.79 6.71
CA LEU A 145 -7.11 21.68 7.68
C LEU A 145 -6.73 22.14 9.09
N ILE A 146 -5.44 22.17 9.42
CA ILE A 146 -4.96 22.62 10.73
C ILE A 146 -3.78 23.58 10.61
N ASN A 147 -3.69 24.51 11.56
CA ASN A 147 -2.48 25.30 11.77
C ASN A 147 -1.53 24.52 12.70
N ASP A 148 -0.69 23.68 12.11
CA ASP A 148 0.30 22.87 12.82
C ASP A 148 1.66 23.05 12.15
N ASP A 149 2.64 23.56 12.90
CA ASP A 149 4.01 23.80 12.43
C ASP A 149 4.98 22.66 12.73
N SER A 150 4.50 21.53 13.26
CA SER A 150 5.32 20.35 13.51
C SER A 150 5.95 19.79 12.22
N ASN A 151 7.20 19.38 12.35
CA ASN A 151 7.95 18.71 11.27
C ASN A 151 8.13 17.24 11.66
N PRO A 152 7.19 16.36 11.28
CA PRO A 152 7.23 14.97 11.72
C PRO A 152 8.43 14.24 11.10
N LEU A 153 9.00 13.30 11.85
CA LEU A 153 10.05 12.40 11.36
C LEU A 153 9.54 11.47 10.25
N ILE A 154 8.23 11.20 10.23
CA ILE A 154 7.56 10.41 9.21
C ILE A 154 6.08 10.80 9.14
N THR A 155 5.53 10.87 7.93
CA THR A 155 4.12 11.16 7.67
C THR A 155 3.47 9.95 7.01
N ILE A 156 2.57 9.29 7.74
CA ILE A 156 1.75 8.18 7.25
C ILE A 156 0.31 8.67 7.11
N PRO A 157 -0.35 8.51 5.94
CA PRO A 157 -1.68 9.07 5.70
C PRO A 157 -2.73 8.77 6.76
N ILE A 158 -2.84 7.51 7.19
CA ILE A 158 -3.83 7.11 8.21
C ILE A 158 -3.55 7.74 9.58
N ARG A 159 -2.28 8.07 9.89
CA ARG A 159 -1.91 8.77 11.13
C ARG A 159 -2.39 10.22 11.10
N SER A 160 -2.26 10.90 9.96
CA SER A 160 -2.78 12.26 9.79
C SER A 160 -4.30 12.30 9.98
N ILE A 161 -5.01 11.30 9.44
CA ILE A 161 -6.47 11.13 9.64
C ILE A 161 -6.79 10.97 11.13
N ASP A 162 -6.12 10.06 11.82
CA ASP A 162 -6.35 9.84 13.26
C ASP A 162 -6.07 11.11 14.09
N GLN A 163 -5.00 11.84 13.80
CA GLN A 163 -4.70 13.11 14.46
C GLN A 163 -5.79 14.17 14.26
N LEU A 164 -6.32 14.30 13.04
CA LEU A 164 -7.43 15.22 12.75
C LEU A 164 -8.72 14.79 13.47
N LYS A 165 -8.99 13.48 13.55
CA LYS A 165 -10.13 12.94 14.30
C LYS A 165 -10.01 13.18 15.80
N GLN A 166 -8.83 12.98 16.40
CA GLN A 166 -8.58 13.25 17.81
C GLN A 166 -8.83 14.72 18.17
N LYS A 167 -8.56 15.63 17.23
CA LYS A 167 -8.89 17.07 17.35
C LYS A 167 -10.33 17.40 16.97
N SER A 168 -11.11 16.38 16.60
CA SER A 168 -12.49 16.47 16.12
C SER A 168 -12.66 17.45 14.96
N ILE A 169 -11.64 17.57 14.09
CA ILE A 169 -11.68 18.37 12.85
C ILE A 169 -12.43 17.60 11.76
N ILE A 170 -12.35 16.27 11.79
CA ILE A 170 -12.99 15.40 10.82
C ILE A 170 -13.79 14.29 11.51
N LYS A 171 -14.79 13.76 10.81
CA LYS A 171 -15.62 12.63 11.26
C LYS A 171 -15.75 11.61 10.13
N TYR A 172 -15.56 10.32 10.45
CA TYR A 172 -15.82 9.23 9.51
C TYR A 172 -17.26 9.27 9.00
N THR A 173 -17.43 9.14 7.68
CA THR A 173 -18.77 9.14 7.06
C THR A 173 -19.04 7.89 6.23
N ARG A 174 -18.10 7.45 5.39
CA ARG A 174 -18.33 6.32 4.48
C ARG A 174 -17.04 5.62 4.06
N TYR A 175 -17.19 4.34 3.74
CA TYR A 175 -16.20 3.51 3.09
C TYR A 175 -16.72 3.09 1.71
N ILE A 176 -15.93 3.29 0.66
CA ILE A 176 -16.20 2.81 -0.69
C ILE A 176 -15.25 1.65 -0.95
N VAL A 177 -15.83 0.48 -1.18
CA VAL A 177 -15.08 -0.71 -1.60
C VAL A 177 -14.69 -0.55 -3.07
N SER A 178 -13.46 -0.91 -3.43
CA SER A 178 -13.01 -0.94 -4.81
C SER A 178 -13.84 -1.91 -5.65
N THR A 179 -14.09 -1.55 -6.91
CA THR A 179 -14.83 -2.39 -7.87
C THR A 179 -14.20 -3.78 -8.00
N GLN A 180 -12.87 -3.88 -7.99
CA GLN A 180 -12.17 -5.16 -8.03
C GLN A 180 -12.56 -6.05 -6.85
N LYS A 181 -12.45 -5.53 -5.62
CA LYS A 181 -12.75 -6.30 -4.43
C LYS A 181 -14.22 -6.71 -4.37
N LEU A 182 -15.11 -5.80 -4.75
CA LEU A 182 -16.54 -6.06 -4.86
C LEU A 182 -16.80 -7.20 -5.86
N LEU A 183 -16.16 -7.14 -7.02
CA LEU A 183 -16.31 -8.13 -8.08
C LEU A 183 -15.75 -9.51 -7.68
N GLU A 184 -14.53 -9.57 -7.15
CA GLU A 184 -13.90 -10.82 -6.68
C GLU A 184 -14.76 -11.52 -5.62
N TYR A 185 -15.28 -10.76 -4.66
CA TYR A 185 -16.15 -11.32 -3.63
C TYR A 185 -17.48 -11.81 -4.21
N SER A 186 -18.11 -11.00 -5.07
CA SER A 186 -19.39 -11.34 -5.70
C SER A 186 -19.27 -12.59 -6.58
N PHE A 187 -18.21 -12.66 -7.37
CA PHE A 187 -17.92 -13.74 -8.30
C PHE A 187 -17.58 -15.05 -7.59
N LYS A 188 -16.85 -14.99 -6.47
CA LYS A 188 -16.51 -16.16 -5.65
C LYS A 188 -17.76 -16.94 -5.20
N ASN A 189 -18.85 -16.22 -4.91
CA ASN A 189 -20.10 -16.80 -4.41
C ASN A 189 -21.02 -17.37 -5.52
N LEU A 190 -20.62 -17.28 -6.78
CA LEU A 190 -21.36 -17.88 -7.90
C LEU A 190 -21.08 -19.39 -8.01
N SER A 191 -22.02 -20.11 -8.62
CA SER A 191 -21.79 -21.48 -9.07
C SER A 191 -20.79 -21.54 -10.24
N GLU A 192 -20.15 -22.69 -10.47
CA GLU A 192 -19.17 -22.81 -11.56
C GLU A 192 -19.77 -22.51 -12.95
N THR A 193 -21.02 -22.91 -13.20
CA THR A 193 -21.72 -22.60 -14.45
C THR A 193 -21.98 -21.11 -14.65
N GLU A 194 -22.26 -20.38 -13.56
CA GLU A 194 -22.43 -18.92 -13.57
C GLU A 194 -21.10 -18.20 -13.80
N LYS A 195 -20.01 -18.70 -13.20
CA LYS A 195 -18.64 -18.20 -13.43
C LYS A 195 -18.23 -18.36 -14.89
N ASP A 196 -18.41 -19.57 -15.45
CA ASP A 196 -18.15 -19.87 -16.87
C ASP A 196 -18.96 -18.95 -17.79
N THR A 197 -20.21 -18.65 -17.41
CA THR A 197 -21.07 -17.74 -18.19
C THR A 197 -20.49 -16.34 -18.24
N ILE A 198 -20.03 -15.79 -17.11
CA ILE A 198 -19.38 -14.47 -17.06
C ILE A 198 -18.10 -14.50 -17.90
N ASP A 199 -17.26 -15.52 -17.76
CA ASP A 199 -15.99 -15.62 -18.49
C ASP A 199 -16.18 -15.69 -19.99
N ASN A 200 -17.17 -16.45 -20.45
CA ASN A 200 -17.52 -16.50 -21.86
C ASN A 200 -17.89 -15.11 -22.38
N VAL A 201 -18.67 -14.33 -21.63
CA VAL A 201 -19.02 -12.97 -22.03
C VAL A 201 -17.81 -12.05 -22.09
N LEU A 202 -16.96 -12.10 -21.08
CA LEU A 202 -15.75 -11.28 -21.01
C LEU A 202 -14.75 -11.61 -22.13
N ASN A 203 -14.75 -12.86 -22.62
CA ASN A 203 -13.94 -13.32 -23.74
C ASN A 203 -14.56 -13.10 -25.13
N GLY A 204 -15.70 -12.39 -25.23
CA GLY A 204 -16.30 -12.01 -26.52
C GLY A 204 -17.53 -12.82 -26.95
N HIS A 205 -18.03 -13.72 -26.10
CA HIS A 205 -19.25 -14.48 -26.39
C HIS A 205 -20.50 -13.78 -25.84
N SER A 206 -21.68 -14.17 -26.31
CA SER A 206 -22.95 -13.62 -25.80
C SER A 206 -23.48 -14.44 -24.63
N CYS A 207 -24.10 -13.78 -23.65
CA CYS A 207 -24.59 -14.41 -22.41
C CYS A 207 -25.75 -15.40 -22.61
N GLY A 208 -26.45 -15.34 -23.75
CA GLY A 208 -27.63 -16.17 -24.01
C GLY A 208 -28.81 -15.86 -23.08
N GLU A 209 -29.78 -16.78 -23.00
CA GLU A 209 -31.00 -16.61 -22.18
C GLU A 209 -30.76 -16.79 -20.67
N SER A 210 -29.72 -17.52 -20.27
CA SER A 210 -29.41 -17.84 -18.86
C SER A 210 -29.18 -16.60 -18.00
N CYS A 211 -28.69 -15.51 -18.59
CA CYS A 211 -28.41 -14.26 -17.89
C CYS A 211 -29.65 -13.37 -17.69
N ASN A 212 -30.77 -13.71 -18.34
CA ASN A 212 -32.02 -12.95 -18.20
C ASN A 212 -32.89 -13.45 -17.06
N THR A 213 -32.68 -14.67 -16.57
CA THR A 213 -33.52 -15.31 -15.54
C THR A 213 -33.01 -15.07 -14.11
N ASN A 214 -31.69 -14.88 -13.92
CA ASN A 214 -31.09 -14.64 -12.61
C ASN A 214 -30.65 -13.18 -12.45
N ALA A 215 -31.39 -12.41 -11.65
CA ALA A 215 -31.10 -11.00 -11.38
C ALA A 215 -29.73 -10.78 -10.71
N ASN A 216 -29.28 -11.70 -9.85
CA ASN A 216 -27.97 -11.60 -9.18
C ASN A 216 -26.84 -11.80 -10.19
N LEU A 217 -26.92 -12.83 -11.03
CA LEU A 217 -25.97 -13.08 -12.11
C LEU A 217 -25.89 -11.89 -13.06
N LYS A 218 -27.05 -11.36 -13.48
CA LYS A 218 -27.14 -10.18 -14.34
C LYS A 218 -26.41 -8.97 -13.75
N ASN A 219 -26.61 -8.70 -12.46
CA ASN A 219 -25.97 -7.55 -11.82
C ASN A 219 -24.45 -7.75 -11.66
N ILE A 220 -24.00 -8.96 -11.31
CA ILE A 220 -22.57 -9.30 -11.21
C ILE A 220 -21.90 -9.24 -12.58
N LEU A 221 -22.59 -9.66 -13.65
CA LEU A 221 -22.11 -9.47 -15.02
C LEU A 221 -21.96 -7.98 -15.36
N GLY A 222 -22.94 -7.15 -15.02
CA GLY A 222 -22.84 -5.70 -15.20
C GLY A 222 -21.63 -5.10 -14.48
N LEU A 223 -21.37 -5.56 -13.25
CA LEU A 223 -20.17 -5.18 -12.48
C LEU A 223 -18.88 -5.64 -13.18
N ALA A 224 -18.84 -6.88 -13.65
CA ALA A 224 -17.70 -7.44 -14.38
C ALA A 224 -17.41 -6.67 -15.67
N LEU A 225 -18.45 -6.31 -16.43
CA LEU A 225 -18.34 -5.48 -17.64
C LEU A 225 -17.80 -4.08 -17.33
N ASN A 226 -18.31 -3.43 -16.28
CA ASN A 226 -17.80 -2.14 -15.82
C ASN A 226 -16.32 -2.18 -15.45
N TYR A 227 -15.89 -3.27 -14.80
CA TYR A 227 -14.50 -3.49 -14.43
C TYR A 227 -13.61 -3.78 -15.65
N GLN A 228 -14.03 -4.67 -16.55
CA GLN A 228 -13.22 -5.16 -17.66
C GLN A 228 -13.08 -4.15 -18.81
N ILE A 229 -14.15 -3.42 -19.19
CA ILE A 229 -14.13 -2.49 -20.34
C ILE A 229 -12.95 -1.51 -20.33
N PRO A 230 -12.65 -0.78 -19.25
CA PRO A 230 -11.53 0.16 -19.23
C PRO A 230 -10.17 -0.54 -19.16
N ARG A 231 -10.12 -1.84 -18.86
CA ARG A 231 -8.91 -2.66 -18.72
C ARG A 231 -8.64 -3.56 -19.93
N GLU A 232 -9.58 -3.68 -20.85
CA GLU A 232 -9.50 -4.53 -22.04
C GLU A 232 -8.67 -3.87 -23.14
N TYR A 233 -7.55 -4.46 -23.57
CA TYR A 233 -6.69 -3.91 -24.61
C TYR A 233 -7.22 -4.14 -26.03
N SER A 234 -7.93 -5.24 -26.27
CA SER A 234 -8.49 -5.58 -27.57
C SER A 234 -9.68 -4.67 -27.91
N LEU A 235 -9.56 -3.90 -29.00
CA LEU A 235 -10.63 -3.04 -29.48
C LEU A 235 -11.89 -3.84 -29.86
N GLU A 236 -11.73 -5.04 -30.38
CA GLU A 236 -12.83 -5.91 -30.79
C GLU A 236 -13.62 -6.40 -29.57
N ILE A 237 -12.93 -6.98 -28.59
CA ILE A 237 -13.55 -7.43 -27.33
C ILE A 237 -14.17 -6.23 -26.62
N ARG A 238 -13.47 -5.10 -26.50
CA ARG A 238 -14.00 -3.89 -25.86
C ARG A 238 -15.29 -3.40 -26.52
N LYS A 239 -15.41 -3.47 -27.86
CA LYS A 239 -16.68 -3.12 -28.56
C LYS A 239 -17.80 -4.08 -28.17
N HIS A 240 -17.54 -5.39 -28.15
CA HIS A 240 -18.49 -6.40 -27.71
C HIS A 240 -18.95 -6.16 -26.26
N LEU A 241 -18.02 -5.96 -25.32
CA LEU A 241 -18.35 -5.70 -23.91
C LEU A 241 -19.19 -4.43 -23.74
N ASN A 242 -18.94 -3.38 -24.52
CA ASN A 242 -19.78 -2.18 -24.50
C ASN A 242 -21.19 -2.42 -25.04
N GLN A 243 -21.39 -3.37 -25.95
CA GLN A 243 -22.73 -3.77 -26.41
C GLN A 243 -23.44 -4.58 -25.32
N GLU A 244 -22.77 -5.53 -24.70
CA GLU A 244 -23.32 -6.34 -23.59
C GLU A 244 -23.67 -5.46 -22.38
N LYS A 245 -22.85 -4.46 -22.06
CA LYS A 245 -23.11 -3.50 -20.96
C LYS A 245 -24.44 -2.76 -21.12
N LYS A 246 -24.91 -2.50 -22.36
CA LYS A 246 -26.22 -1.88 -22.58
C LYS A 246 -27.38 -2.81 -22.20
N LYS A 247 -27.19 -4.13 -22.31
CA LYS A 247 -28.18 -5.16 -21.96
C LYS A 247 -28.17 -5.48 -20.47
N TYR A 248 -26.98 -5.41 -19.86
CA TYR A 248 -26.74 -5.80 -18.48
C TYR A 248 -26.14 -4.63 -17.67
N PRO A 249 -26.93 -3.58 -17.38
CA PRO A 249 -26.46 -2.47 -16.56
C PRO A 249 -26.24 -2.91 -15.11
N TYR A 250 -25.18 -2.40 -14.51
CA TYR A 250 -24.90 -2.57 -13.08
C TYR A 250 -25.74 -1.60 -12.25
N SER A 251 -26.30 -2.09 -11.14
CA SER A 251 -26.94 -1.30 -10.11
C SER A 251 -26.40 -1.71 -8.74
N GLU A 252 -25.79 -0.76 -8.04
CA GLU A 252 -25.26 -0.97 -6.68
C GLU A 252 -26.36 -1.38 -5.68
N LYS A 253 -27.59 -0.86 -5.86
CA LYS A 253 -28.75 -1.20 -5.02
C LYS A 253 -29.23 -2.64 -5.19
N GLU A 254 -28.94 -3.27 -6.33
CA GLU A 254 -29.40 -4.62 -6.66
C GLU A 254 -28.39 -5.69 -6.28
N LEU A 255 -27.25 -5.31 -5.72
CA LEU A 255 -26.18 -6.24 -5.38
C LEU A 255 -26.54 -6.95 -4.05
N LYS A 256 -26.82 -8.26 -4.11
CA LYS A 256 -27.13 -9.09 -2.94
C LYS A 256 -25.86 -9.58 -2.22
N THR A 257 -24.80 -8.78 -2.17
CA THR A 257 -23.57 -9.22 -1.51
C THR A 257 -23.52 -8.80 -0.06
N ASN A 258 -23.38 -9.79 0.82
CA ASN A 258 -22.97 -9.60 2.22
C ASN A 258 -21.45 -9.35 2.31
N ILE A 259 -20.89 -8.45 1.51
CA ILE A 259 -19.61 -7.87 1.93
C ILE A 259 -19.95 -7.20 3.26
N PRO A 260 -19.29 -7.54 4.38
CA PRO A 260 -19.47 -6.77 5.59
C PRO A 260 -19.14 -5.35 5.16
N GLU A 261 -20.13 -4.46 5.15
CA GLU A 261 -19.84 -3.03 5.04
C GLU A 261 -18.78 -2.82 6.10
N ASN A 262 -17.54 -2.53 5.70
CA ASN A 262 -16.50 -2.15 6.63
C ASN A 262 -16.90 -0.73 7.08
N GLN A 263 -17.98 -0.67 7.87
CA GLN A 263 -18.46 0.51 8.59
C GLN A 263 -17.45 0.89 9.69
N THR A 264 -16.47 0.02 9.94
CA THR A 264 -15.37 0.28 10.83
C THR A 264 -14.37 1.20 10.16
N ASP A 265 -14.20 2.35 10.78
CA ASP A 265 -13.19 3.32 10.43
C ASP A 265 -11.78 2.69 10.51
N PRO A 266 -11.03 2.60 9.39
CA PRO A 266 -9.70 1.99 9.38
C PRO A 266 -8.67 2.68 10.27
N SER A 267 -8.92 3.93 10.69
CA SER A 267 -8.06 4.64 11.63
C SER A 267 -8.33 4.26 13.10
N ALA A 268 -9.37 3.47 13.41
CA ALA A 268 -9.70 3.11 14.78
C ALA A 268 -8.74 2.08 15.41
N ASN A 269 -8.01 1.30 14.60
CA ASN A 269 -7.07 0.28 15.06
C ASN A 269 -5.71 0.44 14.36
N LEU A 270 -5.09 1.61 14.57
CA LEU A 270 -3.77 1.89 14.03
C LEU A 270 -2.72 0.97 14.67
N LYS A 271 -2.12 0.12 13.84
CA LYS A 271 -0.93 -0.68 14.18
C LYS A 271 0.16 -0.38 13.15
N ILE A 272 0.60 0.88 13.17
CA ILE A 272 1.48 1.48 12.15
C ILE A 272 2.92 1.60 12.63
N SER A 273 3.21 1.22 13.87
CA SER A 273 4.55 1.12 14.41
C SER A 273 4.78 -0.27 15.01
N SER A 274 6.05 -0.67 15.09
CA SER A 274 6.42 -1.92 15.76
C SER A 274 7.68 -1.79 16.60
N LEU A 275 7.71 -2.57 17.67
CA LEU A 275 8.87 -2.75 18.55
C LEU A 275 9.13 -4.24 18.70
N GLN A 276 10.38 -4.66 18.49
CA GLN A 276 10.75 -6.07 18.54
C GLN A 276 11.98 -6.26 19.43
N LEU A 277 11.91 -7.30 20.27
CA LEU A 277 12.94 -7.73 21.20
C LEU A 277 13.31 -9.17 20.89
N LEU A 278 14.54 -9.41 20.42
CA LEU A 278 15.02 -10.76 20.10
C LEU A 278 16.27 -11.09 20.91
N TYR A 279 16.33 -12.32 21.41
CA TYR A 279 17.56 -12.92 21.90
C TYR A 279 18.23 -13.69 20.78
N ASN A 280 19.52 -13.43 20.55
CA ASN A 280 20.34 -14.17 19.61
C ASN A 280 21.23 -15.15 20.37
N ASN A 281 21.36 -16.37 19.83
CA ASN A 281 22.17 -17.45 20.43
C ASN A 281 23.67 -17.14 20.61
N ASN A 282 24.19 -16.04 20.07
CA ASN A 282 25.53 -15.53 20.33
C ASN A 282 25.58 -14.57 21.55
N ASN A 283 24.64 -14.69 22.48
CA ASN A 283 24.49 -13.86 23.68
C ASN A 283 24.36 -12.36 23.37
N SER A 284 23.55 -12.00 22.37
CA SER A 284 23.21 -10.61 22.08
C SER A 284 21.71 -10.38 22.15
N LEU A 285 21.33 -9.21 22.66
CA LEU A 285 19.94 -8.76 22.66
C LEU A 285 19.74 -7.80 21.49
N LEU A 286 18.76 -8.07 20.63
CA LEU A 286 18.40 -7.23 19.51
C LEU A 286 17.14 -6.45 19.86
N PHE A 287 17.23 -5.13 19.77
CA PHE A 287 16.11 -4.22 19.86
C PHE A 287 15.84 -3.64 18.48
N THR A 288 14.61 -3.75 17.99
CA THR A 288 14.21 -3.16 16.70
C THR A 288 13.03 -2.23 16.92
N PHE A 289 13.12 -1.03 16.33
CA PHE A 289 11.99 -0.11 16.25
C PHE A 289 11.69 0.23 14.79
N THR A 290 10.40 0.16 14.42
CA THR A 290 9.92 0.50 13.09
C THR A 290 8.77 1.51 13.23
N PRO A 291 9.02 2.81 12.99
CA PRO A 291 8.01 3.85 13.19
C PRO A 291 6.93 3.90 12.10
N ALA A 292 7.20 3.36 10.91
CA ALA A 292 6.22 3.18 9.85
C ALA A 292 6.26 1.74 9.38
N TYR A 293 5.23 1.01 9.76
CA TYR A 293 5.12 -0.41 9.58
C TYR A 293 3.69 -0.75 9.15
N LYS A 294 3.56 -1.64 8.19
CA LYS A 294 2.33 -2.35 7.95
C LYS A 294 2.63 -3.81 7.66
N SER A 295 1.92 -4.68 8.37
CA SER A 295 2.12 -6.12 8.27
C SER A 295 1.12 -6.81 7.35
N ILE A 296 1.55 -7.98 6.88
CA ILE A 296 0.70 -9.03 6.32
C ILE A 296 -0.41 -9.47 7.28
N PHE A 297 -0.20 -9.33 8.60
CA PHE A 297 -1.10 -9.83 9.63
C PHE A 297 -2.23 -8.87 10.02
N PHE A 298 -2.25 -7.61 9.54
CA PHE A 298 -3.29 -6.63 9.92
C PHE A 298 -4.34 -6.42 8.82
N VAL A 299 -4.37 -7.32 7.84
CA VAL A 299 -5.26 -7.23 6.70
C VAL A 299 -6.30 -8.34 6.77
N ASN A 300 -7.30 -8.18 7.63
CA ASN A 300 -8.47 -9.08 7.65
C ASN A 300 -9.25 -8.94 6.33
N ASN A 301 -9.55 -10.08 5.69
CA ASN A 301 -10.50 -10.23 4.57
C ASN A 301 -10.34 -9.29 3.37
N GLN A 302 -9.10 -8.99 2.95
CA GLN A 302 -8.85 -8.27 1.70
C GLN A 302 -8.14 -9.17 0.68
N PRO A 303 -8.43 -9.03 -0.63
CA PRO A 303 -7.65 -9.65 -1.71
C PRO A 303 -6.14 -9.31 -1.65
N ILE A 304 -5.79 -8.22 -0.95
CA ILE A 304 -4.47 -7.59 -0.88
C ILE A 304 -3.59 -8.13 0.30
N GLY A 305 -4.11 -9.08 1.07
CA GLY A 305 -3.69 -9.40 2.45
C GLY A 305 -2.37 -10.14 2.71
N THR A 306 -1.29 -9.94 1.96
CA THR A 306 0.04 -10.46 2.37
C THR A 306 1.19 -9.51 2.06
N SER A 307 0.91 -8.21 1.93
CA SER A 307 1.95 -7.21 1.66
C SER A 307 2.53 -6.63 2.95
N GLN A 308 3.83 -6.35 2.94
CA GLN A 308 4.54 -5.73 4.07
C GLN A 308 5.24 -4.45 3.59
N VAL A 309 5.10 -3.39 4.37
CA VAL A 309 5.77 -2.11 4.12
C VAL A 309 6.43 -1.63 5.41
N GLU A 310 7.69 -1.22 5.30
CA GLU A 310 8.48 -0.70 6.40
C GLU A 310 9.23 0.56 5.97
N SER A 311 9.38 1.51 6.88
CA SER A 311 10.28 2.64 6.71
C SER A 311 10.94 3.02 8.02
N LEU A 312 12.21 3.42 7.92
CA LEU A 312 13.06 3.79 9.06
C LEU A 312 13.21 2.67 10.10
N ARG A 313 13.11 1.40 9.70
CA ARG A 313 13.33 0.26 10.61
C ARG A 313 14.77 0.27 11.08
N THR A 314 14.96 0.40 12.39
CA THR A 314 16.28 0.47 13.02
C THR A 314 16.43 -0.68 14.00
N GLN A 315 17.43 -1.54 13.79
CA GLN A 315 17.81 -2.60 14.71
C GLN A 315 19.13 -2.27 15.37
N MET A 316 19.15 -2.39 16.70
CA MET A 316 20.32 -2.27 17.54
C MET A 316 20.59 -3.59 18.23
N ALA A 317 21.85 -3.99 18.29
CA ALA A 317 22.30 -5.12 19.08
C ALA A 317 23.07 -4.63 20.31
N ILE A 318 22.74 -5.23 21.45
CA ILE A 318 23.44 -5.05 22.71
C ILE A 318 24.28 -6.31 22.94
N PHE A 319 25.60 -6.14 22.99
CA PHE A 319 26.55 -7.22 23.17
C PHE A 319 27.79 -6.73 23.91
N LYS A 320 28.20 -7.43 24.98
CA LYS A 320 29.38 -7.09 25.80
C LYS A 320 29.45 -5.59 26.15
N ASP A 321 28.36 -5.05 26.68
CA ASP A 321 28.18 -3.65 27.08
C ASP A 321 28.33 -2.61 25.95
N LYS A 322 28.28 -3.05 24.68
CA LYS A 322 28.28 -2.17 23.51
C LYS A 322 26.93 -2.21 22.82
N VAL A 323 26.47 -1.04 22.38
CA VAL A 323 25.31 -0.89 21.51
C VAL A 323 25.81 -0.61 20.10
N LYS A 324 25.33 -1.37 19.12
CA LYS A 324 25.62 -1.14 17.71
C LYS A 324 24.36 -1.24 16.88
N ILE A 325 24.19 -0.35 15.91
CA ILE A 325 23.14 -0.49 14.90
C ILE A 325 23.56 -1.62 13.97
N THR A 326 22.76 -2.67 13.87
CA THR A 326 23.02 -3.82 12.99
C THR A 326 22.23 -3.76 11.69
N GLU A 327 21.10 -3.05 11.69
CA GLU A 327 20.30 -2.83 10.50
C GLU A 327 19.66 -1.43 10.56
N PHE A 328 19.72 -0.72 9.46
CA PHE A 328 18.92 0.46 9.21
C PHE A 328 18.28 0.33 7.83
N ASN A 329 16.98 0.09 7.78
CA ASN A 329 16.21 0.12 6.56
C ASN A 329 15.57 1.49 6.41
N LEU A 330 16.00 2.23 5.37
CA LEU A 330 15.34 3.48 5.00
C LEU A 330 13.92 3.16 4.52
N PHE A 331 13.81 2.15 3.67
CA PHE A 331 12.57 1.80 3.00
C PHE A 331 12.57 0.35 2.52
N ARG A 332 11.51 -0.40 2.81
CA ARG A 332 11.27 -1.75 2.26
C ARG A 332 9.80 -1.94 1.93
N MET A 333 9.52 -2.43 0.72
CA MET A 333 8.20 -2.85 0.29
C MET A 333 8.27 -4.25 -0.27
N GLU A 334 7.44 -5.12 0.29
CA GLU A 334 7.19 -6.49 -0.15
C GLU A 334 5.69 -6.57 -0.50
N ALA A 335 5.33 -6.07 -1.68
CA ALA A 335 3.97 -6.15 -2.17
C ALA A 335 3.72 -7.56 -2.71
N MET A 336 2.84 -8.33 -2.07
CA MET A 336 2.49 -9.69 -2.46
C MET A 336 0.99 -9.77 -2.70
N ILE A 337 0.52 -9.12 -3.77
CA ILE A 337 -0.92 -9.05 -4.05
C ILE A 337 -1.34 -10.40 -4.65
N ALA A 338 -2.06 -11.19 -3.86
CA ALA A 338 -2.60 -12.46 -4.33
C ALA A 338 -3.52 -12.23 -5.52
N GLY A 339 -3.30 -13.01 -6.59
CA GLY A 339 -4.21 -13.00 -7.73
C GLY A 339 -5.56 -13.57 -7.34
N GLY A 340 -6.61 -12.99 -7.91
CA GLY A 340 -7.97 -13.50 -7.94
C GLY A 340 -8.35 -13.90 -9.35
N HIS A 341 -9.65 -13.96 -9.61
CA HIS A 341 -10.17 -14.26 -10.94
C HIS A 341 -9.96 -13.10 -11.93
N PHE A 342 -10.05 -11.87 -11.42
CA PHE A 342 -9.96 -10.62 -12.18
C PHE A 342 -8.69 -9.81 -11.89
N SER A 343 -7.80 -10.35 -11.06
CA SER A 343 -6.54 -9.74 -10.69
C SER A 343 -5.38 -10.70 -10.91
N LYS A 344 -4.31 -10.22 -11.56
CA LYS A 344 -3.09 -11.01 -11.70
C LYS A 344 -2.35 -10.99 -10.36
N GLY A 345 -1.88 -12.16 -9.92
CA GLY A 345 -0.98 -12.24 -8.77
C GLY A 345 0.35 -11.59 -9.10
N ILE A 346 0.63 -10.45 -8.49
CA ILE A 346 1.84 -9.67 -8.76
C ILE A 346 2.58 -9.47 -7.47
N VAL A 347 3.90 -9.67 -7.55
CA VAL A 347 4.81 -9.37 -6.46
C VAL A 347 5.74 -8.25 -6.86
N ARG A 348 5.91 -7.25 -6.00
CA ARG A 348 6.90 -6.19 -6.18
C ARG A 348 7.75 -6.07 -4.93
N TYR A 349 9.05 -5.92 -5.15
CA TYR A 349 10.02 -5.78 -4.10
C TYR A 349 10.84 -4.51 -4.31
N VAL A 350 11.00 -3.74 -3.25
CA VAL A 350 11.95 -2.62 -3.19
C VAL A 350 12.59 -2.63 -1.81
N ASP A 351 13.90 -2.50 -1.75
CA ASP A 351 14.66 -2.52 -0.49
C ASP A 351 15.86 -1.58 -0.56
N PHE A 352 15.87 -0.58 0.34
CA PHE A 352 16.99 0.29 0.62
C PHE A 352 17.40 0.11 2.08
N SER A 353 18.42 -0.72 2.29
CA SER A 353 18.87 -1.10 3.63
C SER A 353 20.36 -0.92 3.81
N TYR A 354 20.74 -0.64 5.04
CA TYR A 354 22.10 -0.69 5.53
C TYR A 354 22.19 -1.79 6.59
N TYR A 355 23.27 -2.58 6.57
CA TYR A 355 23.55 -3.61 7.56
C TYR A 355 24.97 -3.46 8.08
N ASP A 356 25.14 -3.64 9.39
CA ASP A 356 26.45 -3.75 10.05
C ASP A 356 26.52 -5.14 10.71
N TRP A 357 27.32 -6.01 10.10
CA TRP A 357 27.50 -7.38 10.56
C TRP A 357 28.57 -7.52 11.65
N SER A 358 29.22 -6.43 12.04
CA SER A 358 30.37 -6.43 12.97
C SER A 358 30.05 -6.94 14.37
N VAL A 359 28.77 -6.98 14.75
CA VAL A 359 28.30 -7.57 16.00
C VAL A 359 28.35 -9.09 15.97
N PHE A 360 27.96 -9.68 14.83
CA PHE A 360 27.87 -11.13 14.71
C PHE A 360 29.21 -11.74 14.28
N HIS A 361 29.98 -11.05 13.41
CA HIS A 361 31.20 -11.57 12.78
C HIS A 361 32.18 -10.43 12.47
N LYS A 362 33.43 -10.70 12.09
CA LYS A 362 34.39 -9.63 11.74
C LYS A 362 33.98 -8.89 10.45
N GLY A 363 33.49 -7.66 10.65
CA GLY A 363 33.63 -6.47 9.81
C GLY A 363 33.30 -6.60 8.32
N LYS A 364 32.03 -6.38 7.97
CA LYS A 364 31.59 -5.86 6.66
C LYS A 364 30.31 -5.06 6.93
N ASN A 365 30.32 -3.77 6.62
CA ASN A 365 29.09 -2.98 6.56
C ASN A 365 28.64 -2.96 5.11
N GLU A 366 27.35 -2.91 4.87
CA GLU A 366 26.81 -2.94 3.52
C GLU A 366 25.59 -2.06 3.37
N ALA A 367 25.52 -1.35 2.25
CA ALA A 367 24.30 -0.69 1.78
C ALA A 367 23.78 -1.47 0.58
N VAL A 368 22.48 -1.73 0.53
CA VAL A 368 21.81 -2.43 -0.56
C VAL A 368 20.70 -1.58 -1.15
N ALA A 369 20.55 -1.68 -2.47
CA ALA A 369 19.41 -1.18 -3.21
C ALA A 369 18.93 -2.31 -4.13
N ARG A 370 17.72 -2.83 -3.88
CA ARG A 370 17.17 -3.97 -4.62
C ARG A 370 15.79 -3.66 -5.17
N VAL A 371 15.51 -4.24 -6.32
CA VAL A 371 14.19 -4.27 -6.94
C VAL A 371 13.87 -5.69 -7.38
N GLY A 372 12.61 -6.10 -7.26
CA GLY A 372 12.19 -7.45 -7.64
C GLY A 372 10.76 -7.47 -8.14
N PHE A 373 10.51 -8.41 -9.04
CA PHE A 373 9.20 -8.66 -9.63
C PHE A 373 8.97 -10.16 -9.63
N GLY A 374 7.85 -10.59 -9.08
CA GLY A 374 7.58 -12.00 -8.89
C GLY A 374 6.12 -12.35 -9.08
N TYR A 375 5.80 -13.57 -8.70
CA TYR A 375 4.47 -14.12 -8.81
C TYR A 375 4.03 -14.68 -7.47
N THR A 376 2.74 -14.53 -7.19
CA THR A 376 2.13 -15.08 -6.00
C THR A 376 0.78 -15.69 -6.32
N LYS A 377 0.47 -16.79 -5.67
CA LYS A 377 -0.78 -17.53 -5.87
C LYS A 377 -1.29 -18.06 -4.54
N LYS A 378 -2.59 -17.90 -4.31
CA LYS A 378 -3.30 -18.62 -3.26
C LYS A 378 -3.59 -20.04 -3.76
N ILE A 379 -3.09 -21.03 -3.04
CA ILE A 379 -3.39 -22.45 -3.28
C ILE A 379 -4.75 -22.78 -2.64
N PHE A 380 -4.94 -22.28 -1.42
CA PHE A 380 -6.19 -22.29 -0.68
C PHE A 380 -6.43 -20.89 -0.10
N GLU A 381 -7.63 -20.60 0.41
CA GLU A 381 -7.88 -19.33 1.10
C GLU A 381 -6.90 -19.06 2.22
N SER A 382 -6.48 -20.14 2.88
CA SER A 382 -5.59 -20.12 4.01
C SER A 382 -4.10 -20.28 3.63
N LEU A 383 -3.75 -20.60 2.38
CA LEU A 383 -2.37 -20.88 1.98
C LEU A 383 -1.95 -20.09 0.73
N GLN A 384 -0.93 -19.26 0.89
CA GLN A 384 -0.32 -18.49 -0.19
C GLN A 384 1.15 -18.85 -0.40
N ILE A 385 1.53 -18.99 -1.67
CA ILE A 385 2.91 -19.22 -2.08
C ILE A 385 3.36 -18.06 -2.96
N THR A 386 4.54 -17.53 -2.67
CA THR A 386 5.15 -16.43 -3.41
C THR A 386 6.57 -16.80 -3.83
N ALA A 387 6.93 -16.49 -5.07
CA ALA A 387 8.30 -16.49 -5.57
C ALA A 387 8.65 -15.08 -6.04
N MET A 388 9.72 -14.52 -5.47
CA MET A 388 10.11 -13.13 -5.63
C MET A 388 11.59 -13.04 -5.99
N PRO A 389 11.95 -13.17 -7.28
CA PRO A 389 13.29 -12.87 -7.72
C PRO A 389 13.56 -11.37 -7.61
N TYR A 390 14.81 -11.02 -7.33
CA TYR A 390 15.25 -9.64 -7.25
C TYR A 390 16.67 -9.47 -7.79
N LEU A 391 16.96 -8.23 -8.14
CA LEU A 391 18.23 -7.74 -8.66
C LEU A 391 18.55 -6.44 -7.93
N GLY A 392 19.81 -6.10 -7.80
CA GLY A 392 20.21 -4.92 -7.06
C GLY A 392 21.69 -4.63 -7.12
N GLY A 393 22.04 -3.56 -6.42
CA GLY A 393 23.42 -3.19 -6.12
C GLY A 393 23.67 -3.29 -4.63
N ARG A 394 24.90 -3.61 -4.28
CA ARG A 394 25.39 -3.60 -2.91
C ARG A 394 26.72 -2.88 -2.85
N VAL A 395 26.92 -2.07 -1.82
CA VAL A 395 28.20 -1.42 -1.55
C VAL A 395 28.71 -1.93 -0.22
N TYR A 396 29.83 -2.64 -0.25
CA TYR A 396 30.53 -3.09 0.94
C TYR A 396 31.49 -1.99 1.40
N ASP A 397 31.39 -1.61 2.67
CA ASP A 397 32.38 -0.77 3.34
C ASP A 397 33.33 -1.68 4.13
N MET A 398 34.49 -1.95 3.52
CA MET A 398 35.53 -2.81 4.07
C MET A 398 36.59 -1.93 4.75
N PRO A 399 37.40 -2.45 5.69
CA PRO A 399 38.36 -1.64 6.44
C PRO A 399 39.39 -0.84 5.60
N LYS A 400 39.60 -1.21 4.33
CA LYS A 400 40.59 -0.59 3.44
C LYS A 400 40.02 -0.06 2.12
N GLU A 401 38.78 -0.39 1.79
CA GLU A 401 38.19 -0.05 0.49
C GLU A 401 36.67 -0.14 0.50
N ARG A 402 36.03 0.54 -0.45
CA ARG A 402 34.61 0.37 -0.75
C ARG A 402 34.44 -0.39 -2.04
N VAL A 403 33.67 -1.47 -2.00
CA VAL A 403 33.49 -2.36 -3.15
C VAL A 403 32.02 -2.37 -3.54
N ALA A 404 31.71 -1.90 -4.75
CA ALA A 404 30.40 -2.07 -5.35
C ALA A 404 30.27 -3.48 -5.93
N ALA A 405 29.12 -4.08 -5.72
CA ALA A 405 28.80 -5.45 -6.08
C ALA A 405 27.42 -5.50 -6.73
N PHE A 406 27.29 -6.39 -7.71
CA PHE A 406 25.99 -6.80 -8.21
C PHE A 406 25.36 -7.76 -7.20
N ASP A 407 24.07 -7.58 -6.93
CA ASP A 407 23.29 -8.39 -6.00
C ASP A 407 22.10 -9.00 -6.74
N SER A 408 21.85 -10.28 -6.54
CA SER A 408 20.69 -10.95 -7.11
C SER A 408 20.22 -12.05 -6.18
N GLY A 409 18.96 -12.44 -6.30
CA GLY A 409 18.46 -13.53 -5.49
C GLY A 409 17.02 -13.86 -5.74
N MET A 410 16.52 -14.79 -4.94
CA MET A 410 15.14 -15.23 -4.94
C MET A 410 14.65 -15.38 -3.51
N ARG A 411 13.48 -14.79 -3.23
CA ARG A 411 12.80 -14.89 -1.95
C ARG A 411 11.53 -15.71 -2.16
N PHE A 412 11.37 -16.76 -1.38
CA PHE A 412 10.16 -17.56 -1.36
C PHE A 412 9.40 -17.31 -0.08
N TYR A 413 8.09 -17.14 -0.20
CA TYR A 413 7.21 -17.03 0.95
C TYR A 413 6.18 -18.13 0.92
N LEU A 414 5.99 -18.73 2.08
CA LEU A 414 4.83 -19.55 2.40
C LEU A 414 4.09 -18.86 3.53
N HIS A 415 2.85 -18.48 3.31
CA HIS A 415 1.98 -17.92 4.34
C HIS A 415 0.78 -18.83 4.55
N GLN A 416 0.57 -19.26 5.78
CA GLN A 416 -0.58 -20.06 6.19
C GLN A 416 -1.36 -19.31 7.28
N SER A 417 -2.65 -19.05 7.04
CA SER A 417 -3.62 -18.65 8.07
C SER A 417 -4.29 -19.90 8.66
N ILE A 418 -4.51 -19.93 9.96
CA ILE A 418 -5.26 -20.97 10.66
C ILE A 418 -6.33 -20.27 11.50
N TYR A 419 -7.59 -20.45 11.10
CA TYR A 419 -8.78 -19.81 11.70
C TYR A 419 -8.69 -18.28 11.82
N ASP A 420 -7.89 -17.62 10.97
CA ASP A 420 -7.63 -16.17 11.01
C ASP A 420 -7.08 -15.63 12.35
N LEU A 421 -6.65 -16.54 13.22
CA LEU A 421 -6.10 -16.24 14.55
C LEU A 421 -4.61 -16.54 14.60
N PHE A 422 -4.15 -17.57 13.89
CA PHE A 422 -2.76 -17.98 13.88
C PHE A 422 -2.19 -17.95 12.48
N HIS A 423 -1.10 -17.22 12.31
CA HIS A 423 -0.43 -17.09 11.03
C HIS A 423 1.00 -17.61 11.11
N ILE A 424 1.39 -18.40 10.12
CA ILE A 424 2.74 -18.89 9.94
C ILE A 424 3.29 -18.32 8.64
N LYS A 425 4.48 -17.75 8.70
CA LYS A 425 5.23 -17.24 7.55
C LYS A 425 6.60 -17.92 7.50
N ILE A 426 6.90 -18.57 6.38
CA ILE A 426 8.24 -19.10 6.09
C ILE A 426 8.81 -18.26 4.97
N ILE A 427 10.02 -17.73 5.17
CA ILE A 427 10.77 -16.94 4.21
C ILE A 427 12.08 -17.67 3.92
N TYR A 428 12.28 -18.12 2.69
CA TYR A 428 13.56 -18.64 2.24
C TYR A 428 14.18 -17.67 1.23
N ASN A 429 15.36 -17.15 1.56
CA ASN A 429 16.13 -16.26 0.71
C ASN A 429 17.36 -16.99 0.20
N TYR A 430 17.57 -16.91 -1.10
CA TYR A 430 18.78 -17.33 -1.77
C TYR A 430 19.37 -16.11 -2.46
N ASP A 431 20.56 -15.68 -2.04
CA ASP A 431 21.21 -14.47 -2.56
C ASP A 431 22.61 -14.75 -3.09
N PHE A 432 22.98 -14.00 -4.12
CA PHE A 432 24.28 -14.04 -4.77
C PHE A 432 24.80 -12.62 -4.93
N SER A 433 26.03 -12.40 -4.48
CA SER A 433 26.82 -11.25 -4.91
C SER A 433 28.13 -11.69 -5.54
N ASN A 434 28.63 -10.91 -6.50
CA ASN A 434 29.91 -11.17 -7.15
C ASN A 434 31.12 -11.01 -6.21
N VAL A 435 30.93 -10.50 -4.98
CA VAL A 435 31.99 -10.33 -3.97
C VAL A 435 31.95 -11.42 -2.90
N LEU A 436 30.77 -11.74 -2.35
CA LEU A 436 30.65 -12.74 -1.26
C LEU A 436 30.19 -14.12 -1.73
N GLY A 437 29.82 -14.27 -3.01
CA GLY A 437 29.26 -15.51 -3.53
C GLY A 437 27.83 -15.73 -3.03
N PHE A 438 27.47 -17.01 -2.82
CA PHE A 438 26.10 -17.43 -2.49
C PHE A 438 25.86 -17.49 -0.98
N ASN A 439 24.69 -16.99 -0.57
CA ASN A 439 24.20 -17.02 0.80
C ASN A 439 22.74 -17.52 0.85
N GLN A 440 22.37 -18.11 1.98
CA GLN A 440 21.04 -18.68 2.22
C GLN A 440 20.52 -18.25 3.60
N ARG A 441 19.27 -17.81 3.65
CA ARG A 441 18.60 -17.45 4.90
C ARG A 441 17.20 -18.04 4.96
N LEU A 442 16.92 -18.76 6.04
CA LEU A 442 15.59 -19.27 6.34
C LEU A 442 15.03 -18.53 7.57
N SER A 443 13.86 -17.92 7.44
CA SER A 443 13.17 -17.26 8.54
C SER A 443 11.79 -17.88 8.72
N LEU A 444 11.43 -18.19 9.95
CA LEU A 444 10.12 -18.65 10.37
C LEU A 444 9.54 -17.61 11.33
N GLU A 445 8.43 -17.01 10.96
CA GLU A 445 7.69 -16.07 11.80
C GLU A 445 6.32 -16.68 12.09
N SER A 446 5.91 -16.70 13.36
CA SER A 446 4.55 -17.05 13.74
C SER A 446 3.91 -15.91 14.52
N MET A 447 2.70 -15.53 14.12
CA MET A 447 1.90 -14.53 14.81
C MET A 447 0.65 -15.18 15.37
N ILE A 448 0.34 -14.86 16.63
CA ILE A 448 -1.00 -15.02 17.18
C ILE A 448 -1.65 -13.64 17.14
N MET A 449 -2.72 -13.51 16.35
CA MET A 449 -3.58 -12.34 16.37
C MET A 449 -4.49 -12.41 17.59
N ASN A 450 -4.58 -11.31 18.31
CA ASN A 450 -5.55 -11.14 19.38
C ASN A 450 -6.21 -9.76 19.22
N ASP A 451 -7.42 -9.60 19.73
CA ASP A 451 -8.15 -8.31 19.72
C ASP A 451 -7.48 -7.26 20.63
N SER A 452 -6.41 -7.64 21.33
CA SER A 452 -5.56 -6.73 22.09
C SER A 452 -4.78 -5.76 21.19
N PRO A 453 -4.48 -4.54 21.65
CA PRO A 453 -3.49 -3.67 21.00
C PRO A 453 -2.13 -4.37 20.86
N LEU A 454 -1.79 -5.29 21.77
CA LEU A 454 -0.59 -6.12 21.66
C LEU A 454 -0.88 -7.39 20.85
N ASN A 455 -0.35 -7.44 19.63
CA ASN A 455 -0.14 -8.70 18.92
C ASN A 455 1.23 -9.26 19.29
N LEU A 456 1.31 -10.58 19.49
CA LEU A 456 2.54 -11.26 19.85
C LEU A 456 3.05 -12.09 18.66
N VAL A 457 4.25 -11.75 18.20
CA VAL A 457 4.93 -12.51 17.13
C VAL A 457 6.15 -13.20 17.71
N CYS A 458 6.19 -14.53 17.60
CA CYS A 458 7.39 -15.29 17.83
C CYS A 458 8.19 -15.36 16.53
N ASN A 459 9.44 -14.90 16.58
CA ASN A 459 10.32 -14.89 15.41
C ASN A 459 11.44 -15.91 15.63
N MET A 460 11.63 -16.83 14.69
CA MET A 460 12.79 -17.71 14.62
C MET A 460 13.51 -17.48 13.30
N THR A 461 14.73 -16.97 13.32
CA THR A 461 15.55 -16.81 12.10
C THR A 461 16.76 -17.73 12.16
N ILE A 462 16.98 -18.52 11.11
CA ILE A 462 18.18 -19.34 10.89
C ILE A 462 18.93 -18.78 9.69
N VAL A 463 20.14 -18.29 9.93
CA VAL A 463 21.04 -17.81 8.85
C VAL A 463 22.07 -18.90 8.56
N ASN A 464 22.21 -19.30 7.29
CA ASN A 464 23.21 -20.27 6.85
C ASN A 464 24.03 -19.66 5.70
N ASP A 465 25.06 -18.92 6.08
CA ASP A 465 25.92 -18.19 5.16
C ASP A 465 27.23 -18.96 4.98
N LYS A 466 27.79 -19.02 3.75
CA LYS A 466 28.97 -19.84 3.43
C LYS A 466 30.21 -19.50 4.26
N GLU A 467 30.27 -18.29 4.82
CA GLU A 467 31.37 -17.82 5.68
C GLU A 467 31.02 -17.78 7.19
N LYS A 468 29.78 -18.10 7.65
CA LYS A 468 29.32 -17.64 8.97
C LYS A 468 28.39 -18.60 9.72
N SER A 469 28.49 -18.54 11.05
CA SER A 469 27.84 -19.40 12.05
C SER A 469 26.32 -19.43 11.96
N LYS A 470 25.71 -20.55 12.38
CA LYS A 470 24.25 -20.66 12.54
C LYS A 470 23.79 -19.72 13.66
N SER A 471 23.23 -18.57 13.30
CA SER A 471 22.59 -17.68 14.25
C SER A 471 21.10 -18.00 14.37
N ILE A 472 20.61 -18.12 15.61
CA ILE A 472 19.19 -18.29 15.93
C ILE A 472 18.76 -17.05 16.70
N ASN A 473 17.80 -16.30 16.15
CA ASN A 473 17.10 -15.23 16.86
C ASN A 473 15.77 -15.75 17.38
N LEU A 474 15.42 -15.46 18.63
CA LEU A 474 14.13 -15.83 19.22
C LEU A 474 13.58 -14.67 20.06
N GLY A 475 12.34 -14.28 19.86
CA GLY A 475 11.74 -13.22 20.67
C GLY A 475 10.42 -12.70 20.16
N LEU A 476 10.00 -11.55 20.70
CA LEU A 476 8.66 -11.00 20.59
C LEU A 476 8.65 -9.71 19.77
N SER A 477 7.55 -9.48 19.03
CA SER A 477 7.26 -8.19 18.40
C SER A 477 5.92 -7.68 18.88
N PHE A 478 5.83 -6.36 19.04
CA PHE A 478 4.67 -5.59 19.48
C PHE A 478 4.32 -4.58 18.39
N PHE A 479 3.04 -4.32 18.18
CA PHE A 479 2.54 -3.41 17.14
C PHE A 479 1.54 -2.45 17.75
N PHE A 480 1.60 -1.18 17.37
CA PHE A 480 0.79 -0.10 17.98
C PHE A 480 0.67 1.12 17.06
#